data_AF-A0A519JSH5-F1
#
_entry.id   AF-A0A519JSH5-F1
#
_cell.length_a   1.000
_cell.length_b   1.000
_cell.length_c   1.000
_cell.angle_alpha   90.00
_cell.angle_beta   90.00
_cell.angle_gamma   90.00
#
_symmetry.space_group_name_H-M   'P 1'
#
loop_
_entity.id
_entity.type
_entity.pdbx_description
1 polymer ?
#
loop_
_entity_poly.entity_id
_entity_poly.type
_entity_poly.pdbx_seq_one_letter_code
_entity_poly.pdbx_strand_id
1 'polypeptide(L)' 'MKEEQVILVNDRDEPIGLMPKLEAHEKALLHRAFSIFILNDQHQIMLQQ' A
#
# COMPACT_ATOMS: atom_id res chain seq x y z
N MET A 1 7.33 9.91 17.28
CA MET A 1 7.61 9.20 16.00
C MET A 1 6.87 9.96 14.90
N LYS A 2 7.42 10.03 13.68
CA LYS A 2 6.72 10.65 12.55
C LYS A 2 5.62 9.71 12.06
N GLU A 3 4.43 10.23 11.76
CA GLU A 3 3.33 9.44 11.22
C GLU A 3 3.68 8.85 9.85
N GLU A 4 3.27 7.60 9.61
CA GLU A 4 3.41 6.93 8.32
C GLU A 4 2.50 7.61 7.29
N GLN A 5 3.05 7.95 6.12
CA GLN A 5 2.34 8.61 5.02
C GLN A 5 2.16 7.63 3.86
N VAL A 6 1.03 7.71 3.17
CA VAL A 6 0.76 7.01 1.91
C VAL A 6 0.68 8.00 0.74
N ILE A 7 0.93 7.52 -0.47
CA ILE A 7 0.82 8.31 -1.70
C ILE A 7 -0.62 8.22 -2.19
N LEU A 8 -1.36 9.32 -2.18
CA LEU A 8 -2.70 9.37 -2.79
C LEU A 8 -2.57 9.35 -4.31
N VAL A 9 -3.49 8.65 -4.97
CA VAL A 9 -3.54 8.55 -6.44
C VAL A 9 -4.94 8.74 -6.98
N ASN A 10 -5.06 9.08 -8.26
CA ASN A 10 -6.32 8.98 -8.99
C ASN A 10 -6.52 7.57 -9.58
N ASP A 11 -7.60 7.40 -10.34
CA ASP A 11 -7.98 6.15 -11.02
C ASP A 11 -6.98 5.68 -12.10
N ARG A 12 -6.04 6.54 -12.49
CA ARG A 12 -4.97 6.26 -13.46
C ARG A 12 -3.62 6.02 -12.80
N ASP A 13 -3.60 5.82 -11.48
CA ASP A 13 -2.37 5.70 -10.68
C ASP A 13 -1.45 6.94 -10.81
N GLU A 14 -2.01 8.13 -11.04
CA GLU A 14 -1.23 9.37 -11.02
C GLU A 14 -1.19 9.95 -9.59
N PRO A 15 -0.02 10.34 -9.07
CA PRO A 15 0.09 10.85 -7.70
C PRO A 15 -0.57 12.22 -7.55
N ILE A 16 -1.38 12.39 -6.51
CA ILE A 16 -2.10 13.64 -6.23
C ILE A 16 -1.76 14.25 -4.86
N GLY A 17 -0.97 13.57 -4.03
CA GLY A 17 -0.52 14.08 -2.74
C GLY A 17 -0.04 13.01 -1.77
N LEU A 18 0.17 13.41 -0.52
CA LEU A 18 0.48 12.54 0.62
C LEU A 18 -0.60 12.71 1.70
N MET A 19 -0.85 11.66 2.46
CA MET A 19 -1.77 11.69 3.60
C MET A 19 -1.33 10.70 4.68
N PRO A 20 -1.60 10.94 5.98
CA PRO A 20 -1.43 9.93 7.02
C PRO A 20 -2.16 8.64 6.66
N LYS A 21 -1.50 7.49 6.87
CA LYS A 21 -2.03 6.16 6.51
C LYS A 21 -3.39 5.89 7.14
N LEU A 22 -3.54 6.18 8.43
CA LEU A 22 -4.80 5.95 9.15
C LEU A 22 -5.95 6.76 8.53
N GLU A 23 -5.73 8.05 8.30
CA GLU A 23 -6.73 8.95 7.70
C GLU A 23 -7.13 8.52 6.28
N ALA A 24 -6.17 8.08 5.45
CA ALA A 24 -6.45 7.59 4.10
C ALA A 24 -7.36 6.36 4.11
N HIS A 25 -7.22 5.46 5.10
CA HIS A 25 -8.08 4.28 5.26
C HIS A 25 -9.44 4.64 5.83
N GLU A 26 -9.50 5.52 6.84
CA GLU A 26 -10.75 6.01 7.44
C GLU A 26 -11.63 6.73 6.41
N LYS A 27 -11.02 7.50 5.50
CA LYS A 27 -11.71 8.24 4.44
C LYS A 27 -11.90 7.42 3.15
N ALA A 28 -11.44 6.16 3.11
CA ALA A 28 -11.50 5.29 1.94
C ALA A 28 -10.93 5.92 0.65
N LEU A 29 -9.79 6.61 0.77
CA LEU A 29 -9.14 7.28 -0.37
C LEU A 29 -8.20 6.33 -1.12
N LEU A 30 -8.17 6.50 -2.46
CA LEU A 30 -7.22 5.79 -3.32
C LEU A 30 -5.78 6.16 -2.96
N HIS A 31 -4.97 5.15 -2.71
CA HIS A 31 -3.56 5.30 -2.44
C HIS A 31 -2.76 4.16 -3.07
N ARG A 32 -1.51 4.44 -3.43
CA ARG A 32 -0.61 3.46 -4.01
C ARG A 32 -0.16 2.44 -2.97
N ALA A 33 -0.15 1.17 -3.37
CA ALA A 33 0.32 0.05 -2.56
C ALA A 33 1.15 -0.91 -3.40
N PHE A 34 1.76 -1.89 -2.76
CA PHE A 34 2.49 -2.98 -3.44
C PHE A 34 2.19 -4.32 -2.76
N SER A 35 2.34 -5.39 -3.53
CA SER A 35 2.23 -6.77 -3.04
C SER A 35 3.49 -7.51 -3.44
N ILE A 36 4.11 -8.22 -2.49
CA ILE A 36 5.30 -9.05 -2.73
C ILE A 36 4.89 -10.51 -2.58
N PHE A 37 5.29 -11.34 -3.54
CA PHE A 37 5.20 -12.79 -3.45
C PHE A 37 6.59 -13.36 -3.20
N ILE A 38 6.77 -14.04 -2.06
CA ILE A 38 8.02 -14.73 -1.72
C ILE A 38 7.85 -16.20 -2.05
N LEU A 39 8.73 -16.73 -2.90
CA LEU A 39 8.78 -18.14 -3.26
C LEU A 39 10.03 -18.80 -2.66
N ASN A 40 9.90 -20.04 -2.19
CA ASN A 40 11.05 -20.89 -1.85
C ASN A 40 11.58 -21.65 -3.09
N ASP A 41 12.66 -22.43 -2.93
CA ASP A 41 13.27 -23.22 -4.02
C ASP A 41 12.31 -24.27 -4.62
N GLN A 42 11.24 -24.63 -3.89
CA GLN A 42 10.16 -25.52 -4.32
C GLN A 42 8.99 -24.78 -4.99
N HIS A 43 9.13 -23.48 -5.27
CA HIS A 43 8.11 -22.62 -5.88
C HIS A 43 6.82 -22.47 -5.06
N GLN A 44 6.89 -22.60 -3.74
CA GLN A 44 5.76 -22.41 -2.84
C GLN A 44 5.72 -20.97 -2.31
N ILE A 45 4.53 -20.39 -2.20
CA ILE A 45 4.33 -19.01 -1.71
C ILE A 45 4.35 -18.97 -0.18
N MET A 46 5.11 -18.03 0.40
CA MET A 46 5.02 -17.70 1.82
C MET A 46 3.69 -16.98 2.11
N LEU A 47 2.91 -17.52 3.06
CA LEU A 47 1.68 -16.88 3.55
C LEU A 47 1.93 -16.27 4.93
N GLN A 48 1.48 -15.02 5.13
CA GLN A 48 1.48 -14.34 6.42
C GLN A 48 0.08 -14.38 7.03
N GLN A 49 -0.03 -14.69 8.32
CA GLN A 49 -1.26 -14.56 9.14
C GLN A 49 -1.12 -13.38 10.09
#